data_AF-B2W6Z6-F1
#
_entry.id   AF-B2W6Z6-F1
#
_cell.length_a   1.000
_cell.length_b   1.000
_cell.length_c   1.000
_cell.angle_alpha   90.00
_cell.angle_beta   90.00
_cell.angle_gamma   90.00
#
_symmetry.space_group_name_H-M   'P 1'
#
loop_
_entity.id
_entity.type
_entity.pdbx_description
1 polymer ?
#
loop_
_entity_poly.entity_id
_entity_poly.type
_entity_poly.pdbx_seq_one_letter_code
_entity_poly.pdbx_strand_id
1 'polypeptide(L)'
;MGKVHGSLARAGKVKSQTPKVSLPMSISRCDRRPIHQTAIVEPQEKKKTPKGRAKKRLTYTRRFVNVTMTGGKRKMNPNPTS
;
A
#
# COMPACT_ATOMS: atom_id res chain seq x y z
N MET A 1 -40.11 15.88 7.97
CA MET A 1 -38.92 16.45 7.32
C MET A 1 -37.72 16.31 8.27
N GLY A 2 -36.80 15.39 7.97
CA GLY A 2 -35.66 15.07 8.84
C GLY A 2 -34.53 16.10 8.76
N LYS A 3 -33.55 15.98 9.66
CA LYS A 3 -32.38 16.88 9.72
C LYS A 3 -31.56 16.77 8.43
N VAL A 4 -31.57 17.84 7.62
CA VAL A 4 -30.88 17.90 6.32
C VAL A 4 -29.38 18.19 6.48
N HIS A 5 -28.97 18.83 7.58
CA HIS A 5 -27.60 19.30 7.80
C HIS A 5 -27.01 18.78 9.12
N GLY A 6 -25.79 18.24 9.05
CA GLY A 6 -25.03 17.71 10.18
C GLY A 6 -23.72 18.47 10.43
N SER A 7 -22.93 18.03 11.41
CA SER A 7 -21.66 18.67 11.77
C SER A 7 -20.53 18.32 10.80
N LEU A 8 -19.85 19.34 10.28
CA LEU A 8 -18.65 19.22 9.45
C LEU A 8 -17.36 18.98 10.26
N ALA A 9 -17.44 18.96 11.60
CA ALA A 9 -16.26 18.92 12.47
C ALA A 9 -15.39 17.65 12.34
N ARG A 10 -15.93 16.57 11.73
CA ARG A 10 -15.20 15.31 11.51
C ARG A 10 -14.62 15.17 10.11
N ALA A 11 -14.71 16.19 9.27
CA ALA A 11 -14.15 16.17 7.93
C ALA A 11 -12.64 15.92 7.99
N GLY A 12 -12.16 14.95 7.20
CA GLY A 12 -10.73 14.64 7.11
C GLY A 12 -10.11 13.83 8.26
N LYS A 13 -10.83 13.57 9.36
CA LYS A 13 -10.31 12.84 10.56
C LYS A 13 -9.62 11.53 10.21
N VAL A 14 -10.22 10.72 9.33
CA VAL A 14 -9.67 9.40 8.96
C VAL A 14 -8.35 9.55 8.19
N LYS A 15 -8.25 10.50 7.28
CA LYS A 15 -7.04 10.73 6.47
C LYS A 15 -5.91 11.40 7.27
N SER A 16 -6.24 12.20 8.29
CA SER A 16 -5.24 12.81 9.17
C SER A 16 -4.76 11.87 10.27
N GLN A 17 -5.61 10.92 10.69
CA GLN A 17 -5.25 9.90 11.68
C GLN A 17 -4.36 8.80 11.10
N THR A 18 -4.41 8.54 9.78
CA THR A 18 -3.47 7.61 9.16
C THR A 18 -2.05 8.17 9.18
N PRO A 19 -1.05 7.34 9.52
CA PRO A 19 0.34 7.78 9.53
C PRO A 19 0.80 8.49 8.19
N LYS A 20 1.80 9.43 8.19
CA LYS A 20 2.59 10.09 7.07
C LYS A 20 4.14 9.89 7.06
N VAL A 21 4.76 9.56 5.94
CA VAL A 21 6.12 8.97 5.90
C VAL A 21 7.20 10.01 5.82
N SER A 22 8.32 9.75 6.49
CA SER A 22 9.56 10.49 6.33
C SER A 22 10.72 9.59 6.74
N LEU A 23 11.65 9.32 5.83
CA LEU A 23 12.93 8.66 6.10
C LEU A 23 13.73 9.44 7.15
N PRO A 24 14.19 8.82 8.26
CA PRO A 24 15.01 9.54 9.23
C PRO A 24 16.44 9.71 8.71
N MET A 25 16.82 10.95 8.39
CA MET A 25 18.22 11.36 8.50
C MET A 25 18.64 11.24 9.97
N SER A 26 19.74 10.53 10.17
CA SER A 26 20.44 10.27 11.42
C SER A 26 20.46 11.46 12.39
N ILE A 27 19.88 11.30 13.59
CA ILE A 27 20.23 12.10 14.76
C ILE A 27 20.32 11.16 15.97
N SER A 28 21.55 10.95 16.42
CA SER A 28 21.88 10.44 17.75
C SER A 28 21.23 11.34 18.79
N ARG A 29 20.36 10.79 19.64
CA ARG A 29 20.03 11.33 20.96
C ARG A 29 19.39 10.25 21.83
N CYS A 30 20.11 9.95 22.90
CA CYS A 30 19.63 9.24 24.07
C CYS A 30 18.46 10.05 24.69
N ASP A 31 17.47 9.35 25.22
CA ASP A 31 16.34 9.85 26.01
C ASP A 31 15.17 10.56 25.31
N ARG A 32 14.17 9.76 24.88
CA ARG A 32 12.72 10.02 25.07
C ARG A 32 11.90 8.75 24.80
N ARG A 33 10.91 8.52 25.68
CA ARG A 33 9.89 7.45 25.78
C ARG A 33 9.44 6.79 24.46
N PRO A 34 9.09 5.48 24.43
CA PRO A 34 8.66 4.80 23.21
C PRO A 34 7.20 5.19 22.91
N ILE A 35 7.03 6.25 22.14
CA ILE A 35 5.76 6.52 21.46
C ILE A 35 5.62 5.40 20.44
N HIS A 36 4.58 4.58 20.55
CA HIS A 36 4.24 3.55 19.57
C HIS A 36 4.42 4.12 18.17
N GLN A 37 5.38 3.56 17.43
CA GLN A 37 5.67 3.96 16.06
C GLN A 37 4.45 3.65 15.20
N THR A 38 3.62 4.65 14.96
CA THR A 38 2.66 4.60 13.86
C THR A 38 3.51 4.69 12.60
N ALA A 39 3.90 3.51 12.10
CA ALA A 39 4.71 3.37 10.90
C ALA A 39 3.93 3.94 9.73
N ILE A 40 4.61 4.80 9.00
CA ILE A 40 4.04 5.38 7.82
C ILE A 40 4.88 4.88 6.66
N VAL A 41 4.22 4.27 5.67
CA VAL A 41 4.81 3.63 4.49
C VAL A 41 4.94 4.58 3.28
N GLU A 42 6.16 5.06 2.99
CA GLU A 42 6.47 5.87 1.79
C GLU A 42 6.38 4.92 0.63
N PRO A 43 5.95 5.39 -0.56
CA PRO A 43 6.05 4.55 -1.73
C PRO A 43 7.52 4.13 -1.88
N GLN A 44 7.81 2.89 -1.50
CA GLN A 44 9.13 2.31 -1.67
C GLN A 44 9.49 2.46 -3.15
N GLU A 45 10.69 2.94 -3.46
CA GLU A 45 11.16 3.03 -4.84
C GLU A 45 11.27 1.61 -5.43
N LYS A 46 10.21 1.21 -6.15
CA LYS A 46 10.14 -0.08 -6.85
C LYS A 46 10.79 0.04 -8.22
N LYS A 47 11.44 -1.05 -8.65
CA LYS A 47 11.99 -1.15 -10.01
C LYS A 47 10.93 -0.74 -11.05
N LYS A 48 11.34 0.10 -11.99
CA LYS A 48 10.45 0.61 -13.04
C LYS A 48 9.84 -0.56 -13.81
N THR A 49 8.50 -0.62 -13.85
CA THR A 49 7.84 -1.58 -14.72
C THR A 49 8.09 -1.19 -16.18
N PRO A 50 8.54 -2.11 -17.05
CA PRO A 50 8.73 -1.79 -18.46
C PRO A 50 7.41 -1.39 -19.11
N LYS A 51 7.48 -0.60 -20.19
CA LYS A 51 6.31 -0.06 -20.90
C LYS A 51 6.18 -0.70 -22.29
N GLY A 52 5.00 -0.57 -22.90
CA GLY A 52 4.72 -1.05 -24.26
C GLY A 52 4.84 -2.56 -24.44
N ARG A 53 5.51 -2.98 -25.53
CA ARG A 53 5.66 -4.38 -25.95
C ARG A 53 6.31 -5.27 -24.88
N ALA A 54 7.32 -4.74 -24.19
CA ALA A 54 8.02 -5.49 -23.13
C ALA A 54 7.08 -5.87 -21.97
N LYS A 55 6.15 -4.99 -21.60
CA LYS A 55 5.12 -5.28 -20.58
C LYS A 55 4.15 -6.36 -21.06
N LYS A 56 3.76 -6.34 -22.35
CA LYS A 56 2.89 -7.35 -22.94
C LYS A 56 3.54 -8.73 -22.95
N ARG A 57 4.84 -8.81 -23.30
CA ARG A 57 5.63 -10.06 -23.21
C ARG A 57 5.62 -10.61 -21.79
N LEU A 58 5.96 -9.80 -20.79
CA LEU A 58 5.95 -10.20 -19.37
C LEU A 58 4.57 -10.60 -18.84
N THR A 59 3.50 -10.06 -19.43
CA THR A 59 2.12 -10.41 -19.03
C THR A 59 1.69 -11.72 -19.66
N TYR A 60 2.06 -11.96 -20.92
CA TYR A 60 1.80 -13.21 -21.62
C TYR A 60 2.51 -14.39 -20.94
N THR A 61 3.82 -14.25 -20.69
CA THR A 61 4.60 -15.30 -20.02
C THR A 61 4.04 -15.62 -18.64
N ARG A 62 3.67 -14.61 -17.83
CA ARG A 62 3.07 -14.83 -16.49
C ARG A 62 1.65 -15.42 -16.51
N ARG A 63 0.86 -15.22 -17.57
CA ARG A 63 -0.54 -15.68 -17.63
C ARG A 63 -0.74 -17.02 -18.30
N PHE A 64 0.12 -17.37 -19.26
CA PHE A 64 -0.09 -18.51 -20.14
C PHE A 64 1.05 -19.52 -20.12
N VAL A 65 2.30 -19.08 -20.01
CA VAL A 65 3.47 -19.97 -20.04
C VAL A 65 3.80 -20.45 -18.61
N ASN A 66 3.97 -19.52 -17.67
CA ASN A 66 4.37 -19.79 -16.29
C ASN A 66 3.15 -19.71 -15.36
N VAL A 67 2.18 -20.60 -15.55
CA VAL A 67 0.91 -20.56 -14.84
C VAL A 67 1.07 -21.11 -13.42
N THR A 68 0.78 -20.30 -12.41
CA THR A 68 0.65 -20.76 -11.02
C THR A 68 -0.82 -21.05 -10.70
N MET A 69 -1.16 -22.32 -10.46
CA MET A 69 -2.51 -22.78 -10.13
C MET A 69 -2.64 -22.93 -8.61
N THR A 70 -3.04 -21.87 -7.91
CA THR A 70 -3.21 -21.87 -6.45
C THR A 70 -4.57 -22.43 -6.02
N GLY A 71 -4.89 -23.66 -6.49
CA GLY A 71 -6.14 -24.36 -6.20
C GLY A 71 -7.37 -23.77 -6.92
N GLY A 72 -8.11 -24.60 -7.66
CA GLY A 72 -9.31 -24.17 -8.38
C GLY A 72 -9.03 -23.22 -9.56
N LYS A 73 -9.89 -22.23 -9.77
CA LYS A 73 -9.80 -21.28 -10.91
C LYS A 73 -8.62 -20.30 -10.75
N ARG A 74 -7.96 -19.94 -11.86
CA ARG A 74 -6.80 -19.01 -11.89
C ARG A 74 -7.09 -17.70 -11.14
N LYS A 75 -6.26 -17.36 -10.14
CA LYS A 75 -6.29 -16.08 -9.41
C LYS A 75 -5.01 -15.29 -9.71
N MET A 76 -5.13 -14.00 -10.00
CA MET A 76 -4.01 -13.17 -10.47
C MET A 76 -3.27 -12.43 -9.35
N ASN A 77 -3.90 -12.30 -8.18
CA ASN A 77 -3.34 -11.71 -6.98
C ASN A 77 -3.95 -12.40 -5.76
N PRO A 78 -3.62 -13.68 -5.50
CA PRO A 78 -4.04 -14.33 -4.27
C PRO A 78 -3.35 -13.65 -3.08
N ASN A 79 -4.10 -13.38 -2.01
CA ASN A 79 -3.49 -13.02 -0.73
C ASN A 79 -2.65 -14.22 -0.25
N PRO A 80 -1.54 -13.99 0.47
CA PRO A 80 -0.89 -15.09 1.17
C PRO A 80 -1.93 -15.73 2.08
N THR A 81 -2.14 -17.04 1.95
CA THR A 81 -2.98 -17.81 2.85
C THR A 81 -2.23 -17.87 4.19
N SER A 82 -2.62 -17.02 5.13
CA SER A 82 -2.19 -17.12 6.52
C SER A 82 -2.87 -18.29 7.22
#